data_AF-A0A961PAS3-F1
#
_entry.id   AF-A0A961PAS3-F1
#
_cell.length_a   1.000
_cell.length_b   1.000
_cell.length_c   1.000
_cell.angle_alpha   90.00
_cell.angle_beta   90.00
_cell.angle_gamma   90.00
#
_symmetry.space_group_name_H-M   'P 1'
#
loop_
_entity.id
_entity.type
_entity.pdbx_description
1 polymer ?
#
loop_
_entity_poly.entity_id
_entity_poly.type
_entity_poly.pdbx_seq_one_letter_code
_entity_poly.pdbx_strand_id
1 'polypeptide(L)' 'MFTSGMDMPEGSSMATINNWNQSRIYTRAFLDENNDPYFVMPVPRGQDMSAEEFARLMNIWEDAVIDFTDEIGFER' A
#
# COMPACT_ATOMS: atom_id res chain seq x y z
N MET A 1 -1.69 -11.28 3.40
CA MET A 1 -1.19 -9.91 3.09
C MET A 1 -2.22 -9.23 2.23
N PHE A 2 -2.34 -7.92 2.35
CA PHE A 2 -3.14 -7.11 1.43
C PHE A 2 -2.23 -6.46 0.40
N THR A 3 -2.71 -6.34 -0.82
CA THR A 3 -1.91 -5.90 -1.97
C THR A 3 -2.79 -5.16 -2.96
N SER A 4 -2.27 -4.09 -3.56
CA SER A 4 -2.92 -3.36 -4.64
C SER A 4 -1.89 -2.93 -5.67
N GLY A 5 -2.22 -3.03 -6.95
CA GLY A 5 -1.45 -2.42 -8.04
C GLY A 5 -2.20 -1.21 -8.58
N MET A 6 -1.46 -0.18 -9.00
CA MET A 6 -2.00 1.06 -9.52
C MET A 6 -1.41 1.28 -10.91
N ASP A 7 -2.26 1.21 -11.94
CA ASP A 7 -1.88 1.41 -13.34
C ASP A 7 -1.91 2.91 -13.67
N MET A 8 -0.74 3.51 -13.86
CA MET A 8 -0.58 4.95 -13.99
C MET A 8 -0.10 5.32 -15.40
N PRO A 9 -0.72 6.31 -16.08
CA PRO A 9 -0.30 6.70 -17.44
C PRO A 9 1.17 7.09 -17.59
N GLU A 10 1.76 7.70 -16.56
CA GLU A 10 3.18 8.10 -16.53
C GLU A 10 4.01 7.31 -15.50
N GLY A 11 3.42 6.30 -14.84
CA GLY A 11 4.02 5.62 -13.70
C GLY A 11 4.27 6.54 -12.51
N SER A 12 5.06 6.06 -11.54
CA SER A 12 5.57 6.84 -10.42
C SER A 12 7.11 6.85 -10.38
N SER A 13 7.68 7.59 -9.42
CA SER A 13 9.14 7.73 -9.29
C SER A 13 9.69 6.92 -8.11
N MET A 14 10.93 6.42 -8.26
CA MET A 14 11.66 5.81 -7.14
C MET A 14 11.80 6.75 -5.94
N ALA A 15 11.86 8.06 -6.15
CA ALA A 15 11.91 9.04 -5.06
C ALA A 15 10.60 9.04 -4.26
N THR A 16 9.45 9.08 -4.93
CA THR A 16 8.12 8.99 -4.30
C THR A 16 7.98 7.70 -3.50
N ILE A 17 8.34 6.55 -4.09
CA ILE A 17 8.26 5.25 -3.43
C ILE A 17 9.19 5.15 -2.21
N ASN A 18 10.41 5.69 -2.30
CA ASN A 18 11.35 5.70 -1.19
C ASN A 18 10.88 6.61 -0.05
N ASN A 19 10.33 7.79 -0.37
CA ASN A 19 9.76 8.70 0.63
C ASN A 19 8.60 8.03 1.38
N TRP A 20 7.73 7.33 0.66
CA TRP A 20 6.67 6.53 1.26
C TRP A 20 7.22 5.44 2.21
N ASN A 21 8.17 4.64 1.72
CA ASN A 21 8.73 3.53 2.49
C ASN A 21 9.49 3.98 3.75
N GLN A 22 10.06 5.19 3.75
CA GLN A 22 10.73 5.79 4.91
C GLN A 22 9.74 6.31 5.96
N SER A 23 8.57 6.79 5.55
CA SER A 23 7.60 7.43 6.44
C SER A 23 6.56 6.46 7.03
N ARG A 24 6.39 5.27 6.44
CA ARG A 24 5.38 4.30 6.87
C ARG A 24 5.99 3.07 7.55
N ILE A 25 5.33 2.60 8.60
CA ILE A 25 5.78 1.41 9.36
C ILE A 25 5.16 0.13 8.80
N TYR A 26 3.85 0.17 8.54
CA TYR A 26 3.07 -1.03 8.23
C TYR A 26 2.99 -1.35 6.74
N THR A 27 3.38 -0.45 5.86
CA THR A 27 3.16 -0.62 4.42
C THR A 27 4.45 -0.43 3.64
N ARG A 28 4.52 -1.07 2.48
CA ARG A 28 5.62 -0.91 1.53
C ARG A 28 5.07 -0.73 0.13
N ALA A 29 5.79 0.03 -0.68
CA ALA A 29 5.51 0.20 -2.09
C ALA A 29 6.73 -0.14 -2.94
N PHE A 30 6.50 -0.58 -4.16
CA PHE A 30 7.47 -0.99 -5.16
C PHE A 30 7.04 -0.48 -6.54
N LEU A 31 7.94 -0.53 -7.52
CA LEU A 31 7.64 -0.26 -8.92
C LEU A 31 7.80 -1.55 -9.72
N ASP A 32 6.92 -1.75 -10.70
CA ASP A 32 7.08 -2.80 -11.70
C ASP A 32 7.94 -2.34 -12.90
N GLU A 33 7.94 -3.12 -13.99
CA GLU A 33 8.73 -2.85 -15.20
C GLU A 33 8.27 -1.58 -15.95
N ASN A 34 7.03 -1.14 -15.76
CA ASN A 34 6.46 0.06 -16.38
C ASN A 34 6.52 1.29 -15.46
N ASN A 35 7.09 1.14 -14.26
CA ASN A 35 7.03 2.11 -13.16
C ASN A 35 5.62 2.26 -12.56
N ASP A 36 4.77 1.25 -12.69
CA ASP A 36 3.48 1.23 -12.02
C ASP A 36 3.67 0.86 -10.54
N PRO A 37 3.10 1.63 -9.60
CA PRO A 37 3.22 1.32 -8.19
C PRO A 37 2.49 0.05 -7.79
N TYR A 38 3.17 -0.76 -6.98
CA TYR A 38 2.60 -1.90 -6.27
C TYR A 38 2.74 -1.71 -4.77
N PHE A 39 1.61 -1.77 -4.07
CA PHE A 39 1.46 -1.44 -2.65
C PHE A 39 1.09 -2.67 -1.83
N VAL A 40 1.74 -2.86 -0.67
CA VAL A 40 1.54 -4.03 0.19
C VAL A 40 1.44 -3.68 1.66
N MET A 41 0.58 -4.41 2.37
CA MET A 41 0.58 -4.51 3.82
C MET A 41 0.69 -5.98 4.25
N PRO A 42 1.76 -6.38 4.97
CA PRO A 42 1.84 -7.71 5.55
C PRO A 42 0.73 -7.87 6.59
N VAL A 43 0.05 -9.01 6.53
CA VAL A 43 -0.97 -9.40 7.51
C VAL A 43 -0.37 -10.55 8.33
N PRO A 44 -0.31 -10.44 9.67
CA PRO A 44 0.20 -11.51 10.52
C PRO A 44 -0.56 -12.81 10.25
N ARG A 45 0.17 -13.91 9.98
CA ARG A 45 -0.42 -15.25 9.92
C ARG A 45 -0.42 -15.85 11.33
N GLY A 46 -1.42 -15.47 12.13
CA GLY A 46 -1.73 -16.13 13.40
C GLY A 46 -2.79 -17.22 13.20
N GLN A 47 -2.75 -18.29 14.00
CA GLN A 47 -3.79 -19.33 13.99
C GLN A 47 -5.14 -18.80 14.51
N ASP A 48 -5.13 -17.71 15.31
CA ASP A 48 -6.29 -17.23 16.07
C ASP A 48 -6.56 -15.72 15.84
N MET A 49 -6.59 -15.24 14.59
CA MET A 49 -7.02 -13.86 14.32
C MET A 49 -8.52 -13.73 14.52
N SER A 50 -8.94 -12.87 15.45
CA SER A 50 -10.36 -12.57 15.65
C SER A 50 -10.91 -11.72 14.49
N ALA A 51 -12.23 -11.75 14.32
CA ALA A 51 -12.92 -10.91 13.33
C ALA A 51 -12.69 -9.40 13.58
N GLU A 52 -12.61 -8.99 14.85
CA GLU A 52 -12.34 -7.60 15.23
C GLU A 52 -10.92 -7.16 14.86
N GLU A 53 -9.92 -8.02 15.10
CA GLU A 53 -8.54 -7.74 14.69
C GLU A 53 -8.41 -7.66 13.16
N PHE A 54 -9.10 -8.55 12.43
CA PHE A 54 -9.13 -8.50 10.97
C PHE A 54 -9.79 -7.21 10.47
N ALA A 55 -10.94 -6.81 11.04
CA ALA A 55 -11.61 -5.57 10.69
C ALA A 55 -10.72 -4.35 10.95
N ARG A 56 -9.97 -4.32 12.05
CA ARG A 56 -9.00 -3.26 12.33
C ARG A 56 -7.89 -3.21 11.28
N LEU A 57 -7.36 -4.35 10.85
CA LEU A 57 -6.37 -4.41 9.77
C LEU A 57 -6.96 -3.94 8.44
N MET A 58 -8.23 -4.22 8.17
CA MET A 58 -8.92 -3.73 6.98
C MET A 58 -9.04 -2.20 6.98
N ASN A 59 -9.43 -1.60 8.12
CA ASN A 59 -9.49 -0.13 8.22
C ASN A 59 -8.13 0.52 7.99
N ILE A 60 -7.06 -0.04 8.60
CA ILE A 60 -5.69 0.45 8.37
C ILE A 60 -5.30 0.33 6.90
N TRP A 61 -5.71 -0.76 6.24
CA TRP A 61 -5.46 -0.96 4.82
C TRP A 61 -6.16 0.08 3.96
N GLU A 62 -7.45 0.32 4.18
CA GLU A 62 -8.26 1.29 3.44
C GLU A 62 -7.67 2.70 3.57
N ASP A 63 -7.37 3.14 4.79
CA ASP A 63 -6.73 4.43 5.05
C ASP A 63 -5.36 4.53 4.35
N ALA A 64 -4.57 3.46 4.38
CA ALA A 64 -3.25 3.47 3.77
C ALA A 64 -3.30 3.46 2.23
N VAL A 65 -4.30 2.83 1.62
CA VAL A 65 -4.52 2.91 0.16
C VAL A 65 -4.93 4.32 -0.24
N ILE A 66 -5.80 4.97 0.55
CA ILE A 66 -6.17 6.37 0.35
C ILE A 66 -4.92 7.26 0.40
N ASP A 67 -4.19 7.24 1.51
CA ASP A 67 -2.97 8.03 1.68
C ASP A 67 -1.95 7.80 0.54
N PHE A 68 -1.78 6.54 0.11
CA PHE A 68 -0.81 6.20 -0.93
C PHE A 68 -1.23 6.69 -2.31
N THR A 69 -2.52 6.57 -2.65
CA THR A 69 -3.05 7.06 -3.93
C THR A 69 -2.99 8.59 -4.00
N ASP A 70 -3.16 9.29 -2.88
CA ASP A 70 -2.93 10.75 -2.82
C ASP A 70 -1.44 11.10 -3.01
N GLU A 71 -0.52 10.34 -2.40
CA GLU A 71 0.94 10.52 -2.54
C GLU A 71 1.42 10.36 -4.00
N ILE A 72 0.87 9.39 -4.73
CA ILE A 72 1.26 9.12 -6.12
C ILE A 72 0.40 9.89 -7.14
N GLY A 73 -0.68 10.56 -6.72
CA GLY A 73 -1.59 11.28 -7.60
C GLY A 73 -2.48 10.37 -8.47
N PHE A 74 -2.88 9.21 -7.95
CA PHE A 74 -3.77 8.27 -8.64
C PHE A 74 -5.25 8.67 -8.43
N GLU A 75 -5.98 8.88 -9.53
CA GLU A 75 -7.43 9.14 -9.47
C GLU A 75 -8.20 7.85 -9.16
N ARG A 76 -9.03 7.88 -8.12
CA ARG A 76 -9.84 6.74 -7.64
C ARG A 76 -11.24 6.72 -8.25
#